data_AF-A0A2U3D9W6-F1
#
_entry.id   AF-A0A2U3D9W6-F1
#
_cell.length_a   1.000
_cell.length_b   1.000
_cell.length_c   1.000
_cell.angle_alpha   90.00
_cell.angle_beta   90.00
_cell.angle_gamma   90.00
#
_symmetry.space_group_name_H-M   'P 1'
#
loop_
_entity.id
_entity.type
_entity.pdbx_description
1 polymer ?
#
loop_
_entity_poly.entity_id
_entity_poly.type
_entity_poly.pdbx_seq_one_letter_code
_entity_poly.pdbx_strand_id
1 'polypeptide(L)'
;MGLFKRVAKIVQASVEERNLQQSDPRDQLQAVFQDMLVQVGEVKRLIGEVAAYQVRLEHELKRLEESMADYETQAKEALEQGDEPRAREHLRKRQSVKNKFAATSQQEQMIRRKLEQLRDAKNELSEQVQAFREARDEAQMRLAAANGALAIQTALTLANDAKSHALEQIQDEARVAEARIEVTESIDQEFDRLLRETQRKP
;
A
#
# COMPACT_ATOMS: atom_id res chain seq x y z
N MET A 1 8.10 13.09 -4.62
CA MET A 1 7.67 12.06 -5.60
C MET A 1 7.21 10.86 -4.79
N GLY A 2 5.90 10.65 -4.70
CA GLY A 2 5.30 9.65 -3.82
C GLY A 2 5.65 8.21 -4.20
N LEU A 3 5.65 7.34 -3.20
CA LEU A 3 6.07 5.93 -3.30
C LEU A 3 5.18 5.13 -4.27
N PHE A 4 3.90 5.51 -4.36
CA PHE A 4 2.88 4.85 -5.19
C PHE A 4 2.81 5.47 -6.60
N LYS A 5 3.16 6.76 -6.75
CA LYS A 5 3.31 7.41 -8.06
C LYS A 5 4.33 6.74 -8.98
N ARG A 6 5.32 6.02 -8.43
CA ARG A 6 6.27 5.22 -9.24
C ARG A 6 5.59 4.02 -9.89
N VAL A 7 4.75 3.30 -9.13
CA VAL A 7 3.97 2.17 -9.65
C VAL A 7 2.94 2.66 -10.68
N ALA A 8 2.21 3.73 -10.36
CA ALA A 8 1.24 4.34 -11.28
C ALA A 8 1.86 4.77 -12.62
N LYS A 9 3.11 5.26 -12.58
CA LYS A 9 3.84 5.69 -13.79
C LYS A 9 4.34 4.52 -14.63
N ILE A 10 4.62 3.37 -14.03
CA ILE A 10 5.14 2.18 -14.74
C ILE A 10 4.01 1.39 -15.42
N VAL A 11 2.80 1.41 -14.82
CA VAL A 11 1.58 0.91 -15.48
C VAL A 11 1.25 1.72 -16.74
N GLN A 12 1.36 3.06 -16.67
CA GLN A 12 1.17 3.94 -17.85
C GLN A 12 2.30 3.81 -18.89
N ALA A 13 3.55 3.64 -18.45
CA ALA A 13 4.70 3.55 -19.36
C ALA A 13 4.76 2.27 -20.22
N SER A 14 3.88 1.30 -19.98
CA SER A 14 3.79 0.10 -20.81
C SER A 14 3.04 0.30 -22.14
N VAL A 15 2.67 1.55 -22.50
CA VAL A 15 1.93 1.89 -23.73
C VAL A 15 2.76 2.75 -24.69
N GLU A 16 3.80 3.43 -24.22
CA GLU A 16 4.61 4.32 -25.05
C GLU A 16 6.00 3.70 -25.27
N GLU A 17 6.38 3.51 -26.55
CA GLU A 17 7.73 3.16 -27.02
C GLU A 17 8.19 1.69 -27.02
N ARG A 18 7.36 0.76 -27.50
CA ARG A 18 7.95 -0.35 -28.29
C ARG A 18 7.30 -0.37 -29.66
N ASN A 19 8.09 -0.02 -30.69
CA ASN A 19 7.78 -0.25 -32.10
C ASN A 19 7.64 -1.76 -32.36
N LEU A 20 6.57 -2.38 -31.85
CA LEU A 20 6.29 -3.82 -31.97
C LEU A 20 5.81 -4.20 -33.37
N GLN A 21 5.58 -3.22 -34.25
CA GLN A 21 5.11 -3.45 -35.62
C GLN A 21 6.11 -4.18 -36.54
N GLN A 22 7.36 -4.38 -36.12
CA GLN A 22 8.37 -5.11 -36.91
C GLN A 22 9.07 -6.28 -36.17
N SER A 23 8.65 -6.63 -34.95
CA SER A 23 9.32 -7.67 -34.13
C SER A 23 8.66 -9.05 -34.29
N ASP A 24 9.46 -10.14 -34.27
CA ASP A 24 8.97 -11.54 -34.30
C ASP A 24 7.93 -11.78 -33.19
N PRO A 25 6.77 -12.42 -33.47
CA PRO A 25 5.73 -12.70 -32.46
C PRO A 25 6.25 -13.42 -31.21
N ARG A 26 7.35 -14.18 -31.29
CA ARG A 26 7.99 -14.80 -30.12
C ARG A 26 8.57 -13.77 -29.16
N ASP A 27 9.26 -12.78 -29.71
CA ASP A 27 9.87 -11.70 -28.94
C ASP A 27 8.79 -10.81 -28.31
N GLN A 28 7.67 -10.60 -29.01
CA GLN A 28 6.53 -9.86 -28.46
C GLN A 28 5.94 -10.56 -27.23
N LEU A 29 5.66 -11.86 -27.31
CA LEU A 29 5.10 -12.59 -26.16
C LEU A 29 6.08 -12.65 -24.99
N GLN A 30 7.38 -12.76 -25.26
CA GLN A 30 8.41 -12.74 -24.23
C GLN A 30 8.52 -11.36 -23.56
N ALA A 31 8.43 -10.28 -24.33
CA ALA A 31 8.41 -8.92 -23.82
C ALA A 31 7.21 -8.69 -22.90
N VAL A 32 6.01 -9.10 -23.32
CA VAL A 32 4.80 -9.02 -22.50
C VAL A 32 4.95 -9.81 -21.20
N PHE A 33 5.50 -11.04 -21.26
CA PHE A 33 5.75 -11.83 -20.05
C PHE A 33 6.68 -11.10 -19.08
N GLN A 34 7.77 -10.52 -19.60
CA GLN A 34 8.73 -9.78 -18.78
C GLN A 34 8.09 -8.55 -18.13
N ASP A 35 7.26 -7.83 -18.86
CA ASP A 35 6.54 -6.65 -18.36
C ASP A 35 5.57 -7.05 -17.23
N MET A 36 4.85 -8.17 -17.37
CA MET A 36 3.99 -8.70 -16.30
C MET A 36 4.78 -9.10 -15.04
N LEU A 37 5.97 -9.70 -15.19
CA LEU A 37 6.84 -10.02 -14.06
C LEU A 37 7.31 -8.77 -13.30
N VAL A 38 7.64 -7.69 -14.04
CA VAL A 38 8.01 -6.40 -13.45
C VAL A 38 6.84 -5.85 -12.64
N GLN A 39 5.62 -5.88 -13.18
CA GLN A 39 4.41 -5.44 -12.48
C GLN A 39 4.19 -6.21 -11.17
N VAL A 40 4.29 -7.54 -11.18
CA VAL A 40 4.20 -8.34 -9.94
C VAL A 40 5.25 -7.91 -8.91
N GLY A 41 6.48 -7.63 -9.34
CA GLY A 41 7.55 -7.14 -8.47
C GLY A 41 7.21 -5.80 -7.82
N GLU A 42 6.62 -4.88 -8.57
CA GLU A 42 6.22 -3.56 -8.08
C GLU A 42 5.08 -3.63 -7.08
N VAL A 43 4.07 -4.45 -7.35
CA VAL A 43 2.96 -4.66 -6.41
C VAL A 43 3.48 -5.26 -5.11
N LYS A 44 4.42 -6.20 -5.16
CA LYS A 44 5.08 -6.73 -3.96
C LYS A 44 5.80 -5.64 -3.17
N ARG A 45 6.55 -4.76 -3.84
CA ARG A 45 7.23 -3.62 -3.20
C ARG A 45 6.20 -2.71 -2.52
N LEU A 46 5.09 -2.42 -3.21
CA LEU A 46 4.01 -1.59 -2.72
C LEU A 46 3.38 -2.15 -1.45
N ILE A 47 3.03 -3.44 -1.47
CA ILE A 47 2.52 -4.17 -0.30
C ILE A 47 3.52 -4.06 0.86
N GLY A 48 4.82 -4.17 0.59
CA GLY A 48 5.87 -4.00 1.59
C GLY A 48 5.86 -2.61 2.24
N GLU A 49 5.66 -1.56 1.46
CA GLU A 49 5.61 -0.18 1.96
C GLU A 49 4.35 0.09 2.79
N VAL A 50 3.19 -0.36 2.32
CA VAL A 50 1.92 -0.26 3.07
C VAL A 50 2.00 -1.07 4.35
N ALA A 51 2.58 -2.28 4.32
CA ALA A 51 2.78 -3.11 5.51
C ALA A 51 3.71 -2.45 6.52
N ALA A 52 4.82 -1.83 6.07
CA ALA A 52 5.71 -1.09 6.95
C ALA A 52 5.00 0.09 7.62
N TYR A 53 4.13 0.78 6.87
CA TYR A 53 3.30 1.85 7.43
C TYR A 53 2.28 1.33 8.46
N GLN A 54 1.61 0.21 8.18
CA GLN A 54 0.72 -0.45 9.14
C GLN A 54 1.46 -0.74 10.45
N VAL A 55 2.66 -1.33 10.38
CA VAL A 55 3.48 -1.63 11.56
C VAL A 55 3.83 -0.36 12.35
N ARG A 56 4.09 0.77 11.68
CA ARG A 56 4.30 2.05 12.39
C ARG A 56 3.06 2.48 13.18
N LEU A 57 1.87 2.38 12.59
CA LEU A 57 0.60 2.68 13.28
C LEU A 57 0.39 1.74 14.47
N GLU A 58 0.67 0.44 14.32
CA GLU A 58 0.59 -0.53 15.42
C GLU A 58 1.54 -0.16 16.58
N HIS A 59 2.77 0.28 16.28
CA HIS A 59 3.70 0.76 17.30
C HIS A 59 3.22 2.06 17.96
N GLU A 60 2.64 2.98 17.21
CA GLU A 60 2.09 4.21 17.75
C GLU A 60 0.91 3.94 18.70
N LEU A 61 0.01 3.04 18.31
CA LEU A 61 -1.10 2.61 19.15
C LEU A 61 -0.62 2.06 20.49
N LYS A 62 0.43 1.22 20.49
CA LYS A 62 1.04 0.70 21.73
C LYS A 62 1.58 1.83 22.61
N ARG A 63 2.30 2.80 22.04
CA ARG A 63 2.82 3.97 22.80
C ARG A 63 1.70 4.82 23.39
N LEU A 64 0.62 5.02 22.65
CA LEU A 64 -0.56 5.77 23.12
C LEU A 64 -1.28 5.00 24.25
N GLU A 65 -1.36 3.68 24.15
CA GLU A 65 -1.92 2.82 25.19
C GLU A 65 -1.11 2.89 26.50
N GLU A 66 0.22 2.76 26.41
CA GLU A 66 1.14 2.95 27.55
C GLU A 66 0.97 4.34 28.18
N SER A 67 0.95 5.39 27.36
CA SER A 67 0.75 6.77 27.84
C SER A 67 -0.59 6.95 28.58
N MET A 68 -1.66 6.28 28.13
CA MET A 68 -2.95 6.33 28.83
C MET A 68 -2.89 5.64 30.20
N ALA A 69 -2.16 4.53 30.31
CA ALA A 69 -1.97 3.81 31.56
C ALA A 69 -1.10 4.62 32.54
N ASP A 70 -0.07 5.31 32.06
CA ASP A 70 0.76 6.20 32.87
C ASP A 70 -0.04 7.36 33.45
N TYR A 71 -0.84 8.05 32.63
CA TYR A 71 -1.71 9.13 33.13
C TYR A 71 -2.79 8.62 34.09
N GLU A 72 -3.27 7.39 33.92
CA GLU A 72 -4.17 6.77 34.89
C GLU A 72 -3.48 6.53 36.23
N THR A 73 -2.25 6.03 36.21
CA THR A 73 -1.44 5.78 37.42
C THR A 73 -1.15 7.09 38.15
N GLN A 74 -0.69 8.12 37.44
CA GLN A 74 -0.45 9.45 37.99
C GLN A 74 -1.71 10.09 38.59
N ALA A 75 -2.88 9.87 37.97
CA ALA A 75 -4.14 10.34 38.51
C ALA A 75 -4.50 9.65 39.83
N LYS A 76 -4.27 8.33 39.94
CA LYS A 76 -4.49 7.56 41.17
C LYS A 76 -3.56 8.02 42.30
N GLU A 77 -2.27 8.18 42.01
CA GLU A 77 -1.28 8.68 42.97
C GLU A 77 -1.63 10.08 43.48
N ALA A 78 -2.06 10.98 42.60
CA ALA A 78 -2.49 12.32 43.00
C ALA A 78 -3.74 12.29 43.90
N LEU A 79 -4.69 11.37 43.64
CA LEU A 79 -5.85 11.17 44.52
C LEU A 79 -5.47 10.63 45.89
N GLU A 80 -4.53 9.68 45.96
CA GLU A 80 -4.01 9.15 47.23
C GLU A 80 -3.31 10.23 48.07
N GLN A 81 -2.68 11.19 47.41
CA GLN A 81 -2.06 12.38 48.04
C GLN A 81 -3.08 13.48 48.39
N GLY A 82 -4.36 13.32 48.04
CA GLY A 82 -5.41 14.31 48.27
C GLY A 82 -5.40 15.50 47.30
N ASP A 83 -4.61 15.46 46.23
CA ASP A 83 -4.51 16.50 45.20
C ASP A 83 -5.49 16.23 44.04
N GLU A 84 -6.78 16.49 44.30
CA GLU A 84 -7.81 16.34 43.28
C GLU A 84 -7.61 17.22 42.02
N PRO A 85 -7.18 18.51 42.13
CA PRO A 85 -6.89 19.32 40.94
C PRO A 85 -5.90 18.65 39.99
N ARG A 86 -4.80 18.11 40.52
CA ARG A 86 -3.78 17.43 39.72
C ARG A 86 -4.27 16.10 39.15
N ALA A 87 -5.03 15.32 39.92
CA ALA A 87 -5.67 14.11 39.41
C ALA A 87 -6.60 14.40 38.21
N ARG A 88 -7.41 15.47 38.30
CA ARG A 88 -8.28 15.92 37.19
C ARG A 88 -7.46 16.33 35.96
N GLU A 89 -6.29 16.94 36.14
CA GLU A 89 -5.40 17.29 35.02
C GLU A 89 -4.87 16.04 34.31
N HIS A 90 -4.36 15.05 35.04
CA HIS A 90 -3.88 13.79 34.47
C HIS A 90 -4.98 13.05 33.70
N LEU A 91 -6.21 13.03 34.23
CA LEU A 91 -7.37 12.46 33.52
C LEU A 91 -7.72 13.22 32.23
N ARG A 92 -7.59 14.55 32.21
CA ARG A 92 -7.78 15.34 30.97
C ARG A 92 -6.71 15.00 29.93
N LYS A 93 -5.44 14.86 30.33
CA LYS A 93 -4.35 14.43 29.44
C LYS A 93 -4.62 13.03 28.89
N ARG A 94 -5.00 12.08 29.75
CA ARG A 94 -5.42 10.74 29.33
C ARG A 94 -6.53 10.76 28.30
N GLN A 95 -7.56 11.59 28.50
CA GLN A 95 -8.66 11.70 27.55
C GLN A 95 -8.20 12.22 26.18
N SER A 96 -7.26 13.18 26.15
CA SER A 96 -6.65 13.65 24.91
C SER A 96 -5.91 12.52 24.17
N VAL A 97 -5.09 11.74 24.90
CA VAL A 97 -4.40 10.56 24.33
C VAL A 97 -5.38 9.51 23.82
N LYS A 98 -6.47 9.26 24.56
CA LYS A 98 -7.53 8.31 24.16
C LYS A 98 -8.20 8.71 22.85
N ASN A 99 -8.44 10.01 22.64
CA ASN A 99 -9.01 10.49 21.39
C ASN A 99 -8.06 10.26 20.21
N LYS A 100 -6.75 10.47 20.41
CA LYS A 100 -5.73 10.15 19.39
C LYS A 100 -5.66 8.67 19.10
N PHE A 101 -5.64 7.83 20.13
CA PHE A 101 -5.66 6.37 19.99
C PHE A 101 -6.82 5.91 19.12
N ALA A 102 -8.04 6.44 19.35
CA ALA A 102 -9.20 6.11 18.54
C ALA A 102 -9.03 6.49 17.06
N ALA A 103 -8.47 7.68 16.78
CA ALA A 103 -8.19 8.12 15.42
C ALA A 103 -7.12 7.25 14.72
N THR A 104 -5.97 7.00 15.38
CA THR A 104 -4.90 6.15 14.87
C THR A 104 -5.39 4.71 14.67
N SER A 105 -6.28 4.20 15.53
CA SER A 105 -6.84 2.85 15.41
C SER A 105 -7.76 2.71 14.20
N GLN A 106 -8.57 3.73 13.91
CA GLN A 106 -9.38 3.76 12.69
C GLN A 106 -8.51 3.79 11.43
N GLN A 107 -7.40 4.54 11.46
CA GLN A 107 -6.43 4.57 10.36
C GLN A 107 -5.77 3.19 10.17
N GLU A 108 -5.31 2.53 11.24
CA GLU A 108 -4.70 1.20 11.18
C GLU A 108 -5.66 0.17 10.57
N GLN A 109 -6.91 0.14 11.03
CA GLN A 109 -7.91 -0.81 10.52
C GLN A 109 -8.19 -0.60 9.04
N MET A 110 -8.25 0.65 8.58
CA MET A 110 -8.44 0.96 7.18
C MET A 110 -7.23 0.53 6.34
N ILE A 111 -6.00 0.80 6.80
CA ILE A 111 -4.78 0.38 6.12
C ILE A 111 -4.67 -1.14 6.07
N ARG A 112 -5.04 -1.84 7.14
CA ARG A 112 -5.10 -3.30 7.20
C ARG A 112 -6.00 -3.86 6.10
N ARG A 113 -7.21 -3.33 5.93
CA ARG A 113 -8.13 -3.74 4.86
C ARG A 113 -7.55 -3.47 3.47
N LYS A 114 -6.93 -2.30 3.27
CA LYS A 114 -6.28 -1.96 1.98
C LYS A 114 -5.12 -2.89 1.67
N LEU A 115 -4.35 -3.27 2.68
CA LEU A 115 -3.26 -4.23 2.53
C LEU A 115 -3.76 -5.63 2.13
N GLU A 116 -4.89 -6.08 2.67
CA GLU A 116 -5.56 -7.32 2.26
C GLU A 116 -5.98 -7.25 0.79
N GLN A 117 -6.68 -6.19 0.39
CA GLN A 117 -7.09 -5.99 -1.01
C GLN A 117 -5.89 -5.98 -1.98
N LEU A 118 -4.79 -5.32 -1.60
CA LEU A 118 -3.56 -5.32 -2.41
C LEU A 118 -2.94 -6.72 -2.52
N ARG A 119 -2.99 -7.53 -1.45
CA ARG A 119 -2.51 -8.92 -1.48
C ARG A 119 -3.37 -9.79 -2.38
N ASP A 120 -4.68 -9.61 -2.36
CA ASP A 120 -5.62 -10.33 -3.21
C ASP A 120 -5.38 -9.98 -4.69
N ALA A 121 -5.31 -8.69 -5.02
CA ALA A 121 -4.99 -8.24 -6.38
C ALA A 121 -3.61 -8.74 -6.86
N LYS A 122 -2.62 -8.81 -5.97
CA LYS A 122 -1.31 -9.40 -6.27
C LYS A 122 -1.38 -10.90 -6.56
N ASN A 123 -2.26 -11.63 -5.88
CA ASN A 123 -2.46 -13.05 -6.12
C ASN A 123 -3.17 -13.28 -7.45
N GLU A 124 -4.22 -12.52 -7.73
CA GLU A 124 -4.91 -12.54 -9.02
C GLU A 124 -3.95 -12.25 -10.19
N LEU A 125 -3.14 -11.20 -10.08
CA LEU A 125 -2.12 -10.88 -11.10
C LEU A 125 -1.11 -12.04 -11.26
N SER A 126 -0.73 -12.71 -10.17
CA SER A 126 0.20 -13.86 -10.24
C SER A 126 -0.41 -15.06 -10.97
N GLU A 127 -1.71 -15.32 -10.74
CA GLU A 127 -2.44 -16.40 -11.43
C GLU A 127 -2.57 -16.09 -12.93
N GLN A 128 -2.86 -14.85 -13.28
CA GLN A 128 -2.94 -14.41 -14.67
C GLN A 128 -1.58 -14.46 -15.39
N VAL A 129 -0.48 -14.12 -14.72
CA VAL A 129 0.89 -14.31 -15.24
C VAL A 129 1.16 -15.78 -15.56
N GLN A 130 0.72 -16.69 -14.70
CA GLN A 130 0.88 -18.13 -14.90
C GLN A 130 0.05 -18.62 -16.10
N ALA A 131 -1.21 -18.18 -16.22
CA ALA A 131 -2.06 -18.49 -17.37
C ALA A 131 -1.46 -17.96 -18.69
N PHE A 132 -0.92 -16.74 -18.69
CA PHE A 132 -0.26 -16.17 -19.86
C PHE A 132 1.00 -16.96 -20.24
N ARG A 133 1.79 -17.41 -19.25
CA ARG A 133 2.98 -18.24 -19.50
C ARG A 133 2.61 -19.52 -20.25
N GLU A 134 1.56 -20.19 -19.83
CA GLU A 134 1.07 -21.42 -20.47
C GLU A 134 0.59 -21.15 -21.91
N ALA A 135 -0.21 -20.09 -22.10
CA ALA A 135 -0.67 -19.67 -23.43
C ALA A 135 0.49 -19.26 -24.35
N ARG A 136 1.52 -18.59 -23.83
CA ARG A 136 2.74 -18.25 -24.56
C ARG A 136 3.46 -19.52 -25.02
N ASP A 137 3.67 -20.47 -24.11
CA ASP A 137 4.40 -21.70 -24.43
C ASP A 137 3.66 -22.50 -25.51
N GLU A 138 2.33 -22.55 -25.45
CA GLU A 138 1.51 -23.12 -26.53
C GLU A 138 1.63 -22.35 -27.85
N ALA A 139 1.56 -21.02 -27.80
CA ALA A 139 1.69 -20.17 -28.98
C ALA A 139 3.06 -20.36 -29.65
N GLN A 140 4.13 -20.48 -28.87
CA GLN A 140 5.48 -20.75 -29.38
C GLN A 140 5.56 -22.11 -30.09
N MET A 141 4.94 -23.16 -29.53
CA MET A 141 4.87 -24.47 -30.19
C MET A 141 4.10 -24.40 -31.51
N ARG A 142 2.93 -23.75 -31.55
CA ARG A 142 2.11 -23.62 -32.76
C ARG A 142 2.75 -22.73 -33.82
N LEU A 143 3.49 -21.69 -33.41
CA LEU A 143 4.32 -20.88 -34.30
C LEU A 143 5.41 -21.72 -34.99
N ALA A 144 6.05 -22.63 -34.26
CA ALA A 144 7.02 -23.54 -34.86
C ALA A 144 6.39 -24.47 -35.91
N ALA A 145 5.10 -24.77 -35.78
CA ALA A 145 4.31 -25.53 -36.77
C ALA A 145 3.65 -24.66 -37.86
N ALA A 146 4.02 -23.37 -37.97
CA ALA A 146 3.50 -22.38 -38.92
C ALA A 146 1.97 -22.13 -38.89
N ASN A 147 1.28 -22.47 -37.80
CA ASN A 147 -0.18 -22.32 -37.64
C ASN A 147 -0.59 -21.60 -36.35
N GLY A 148 0.24 -20.63 -35.90
CA GLY A 148 0.17 -20.05 -34.57
C GLY A 148 -0.71 -18.80 -34.37
N ALA A 149 -1.32 -18.24 -35.42
CA ALA A 149 -1.95 -16.90 -35.35
C ALA A 149 -3.03 -16.77 -34.26
N LEU A 150 -3.94 -17.76 -34.15
CA LEU A 150 -5.00 -17.76 -33.12
C LEU A 150 -4.44 -17.87 -31.70
N ALA A 151 -3.42 -18.70 -31.48
CA ALA A 151 -2.83 -18.89 -30.16
C ALA A 151 -2.06 -17.65 -29.68
N ILE A 152 -1.41 -16.93 -30.60
CA ILE A 152 -0.82 -15.62 -30.31
C ILE A 152 -1.91 -14.65 -29.86
N GLN A 153 -3.01 -14.56 -30.63
CA GLN A 153 -4.12 -13.66 -30.30
C GLN A 153 -4.70 -13.97 -28.91
N THR A 154 -4.92 -15.24 -28.58
CA THR A 154 -5.38 -15.66 -27.26
C THR A 154 -4.42 -15.25 -26.15
N ALA A 155 -3.11 -15.50 -26.33
CA ALA A 155 -2.12 -15.10 -25.34
C ALA A 155 -2.11 -13.58 -25.15
N LEU A 156 -2.12 -12.79 -26.22
CA LEU A 156 -2.14 -11.33 -26.14
C LEU A 156 -3.41 -10.80 -25.47
N THR A 157 -4.57 -11.39 -25.74
CA THR A 157 -5.81 -11.03 -25.04
C THR A 157 -5.72 -11.33 -23.55
N LEU A 158 -5.24 -12.52 -23.15
CA LEU A 158 -5.05 -12.88 -21.75
C LEU A 158 -4.11 -11.90 -21.02
N ALA A 159 -3.02 -11.49 -21.66
CA ALA A 159 -2.14 -10.48 -21.10
C ALA A 159 -2.83 -9.12 -20.94
N ASN A 160 -3.66 -8.73 -21.90
CA ASN A 160 -4.35 -7.44 -21.85
C ASN A 160 -5.44 -7.41 -20.77
N ASP A 161 -6.21 -8.50 -20.64
CA ASP A 161 -7.26 -8.65 -19.62
C ASP A 161 -6.64 -8.71 -18.22
N ALA A 162 -5.51 -9.41 -18.08
CA ALA A 162 -4.75 -9.44 -16.83
C ALA A 162 -4.29 -8.04 -16.40
N LYS A 163 -3.74 -7.31 -17.37
CA LYS A 163 -3.21 -5.97 -17.17
C LYS A 163 -4.31 -4.97 -16.83
N SER A 164 -5.49 -5.05 -17.45
CA SER A 164 -6.58 -4.10 -17.19
C SER A 164 -7.15 -4.26 -15.78
N HIS A 165 -7.59 -5.46 -15.42
CA HIS A 165 -8.33 -5.70 -14.18
C HIS A 165 -7.46 -5.57 -12.93
N ALA A 166 -6.30 -6.21 -12.91
CA ALA A 166 -5.45 -6.19 -11.72
C ALA A 166 -4.87 -4.79 -11.48
N LEU A 167 -4.44 -4.09 -12.54
CA LEU A 167 -3.79 -2.80 -12.37
C LEU A 167 -4.76 -1.68 -12.03
N GLU A 168 -6.01 -1.73 -12.51
CA GLU A 168 -7.04 -0.78 -12.11
C GLU A 168 -7.31 -0.89 -10.60
N GLN A 169 -7.52 -2.12 -10.10
CA GLN A 169 -7.69 -2.35 -8.67
C GLN A 169 -6.46 -1.91 -7.86
N ILE A 170 -5.25 -2.31 -8.28
CA ILE A 170 -4.03 -1.91 -7.59
C ILE A 170 -3.87 -0.39 -7.57
N GLN A 171 -4.16 0.30 -8.67
CA GLN A 171 -4.04 1.76 -8.74
C GLN A 171 -5.00 2.46 -7.79
N ASP A 172 -6.25 2.03 -7.74
CA ASP A 172 -7.24 2.63 -6.87
C ASP A 172 -6.88 2.42 -5.40
N GLU A 173 -6.47 1.21 -5.03
CA GLU A 173 -6.08 0.89 -3.65
C GLU A 173 -4.76 1.58 -3.25
N ALA A 174 -3.81 1.66 -4.17
CA ALA A 174 -2.55 2.38 -4.01
C ALA A 174 -2.77 3.88 -3.76
N ARG A 175 -3.62 4.53 -4.55
CA ARG A 175 -3.89 5.97 -4.44
C ARG A 175 -4.54 6.30 -3.10
N VAL A 176 -5.49 5.48 -2.68
CA VAL A 176 -6.16 5.66 -1.38
C VAL A 176 -5.17 5.47 -0.24
N ALA A 177 -4.30 4.46 -0.29
CA ALA A 177 -3.26 4.26 0.72
C ALA A 177 -2.27 5.44 0.78
N GLU A 178 -1.80 5.94 -0.37
CA GLU A 178 -0.86 7.07 -0.46
C GLU A 178 -1.44 8.34 0.16
N ALA A 179 -2.68 8.71 -0.21
CA ALA A 179 -3.33 9.89 0.32
C ALA A 179 -3.46 9.84 1.85
N ARG A 180 -3.60 8.65 2.43
CA ARG A 180 -3.70 8.47 3.89
C ARG A 180 -2.36 8.54 4.59
N ILE A 181 -1.32 7.95 3.99
CA ILE A 181 0.05 8.07 4.50
C ILE A 181 0.47 9.54 4.52
N GLU A 182 0.26 10.26 3.41
CA GLU A 182 0.63 11.67 3.28
C GLU A 182 -0.14 12.55 4.28
N VAL A 183 -1.45 12.34 4.45
CA VAL A 183 -2.25 13.07 5.46
C VAL A 183 -1.75 12.80 6.87
N THR A 184 -1.43 11.54 7.21
CA THR A 184 -1.00 11.20 8.58
C THR A 184 0.40 11.75 8.87
N GLU A 185 1.34 11.60 7.93
CA GLU A 185 2.67 12.22 8.06
C GLU A 185 2.59 13.75 8.21
N SER A 186 1.61 14.40 7.56
CA SER A 186 1.39 15.84 7.69
C SER A 186 0.85 16.22 9.08
N ILE A 187 -0.09 15.44 9.62
CA ILE A 187 -0.67 15.65 10.96
C ILE A 187 0.39 15.47 12.04
N ASP A 188 1.24 14.44 11.91
CA ASP A 188 2.34 14.19 12.85
C ASP A 188 3.34 15.34 12.87
N GLN A 189 3.74 15.83 11.70
CA GLN A 189 4.66 16.97 11.59
C GLN A 189 4.07 18.25 12.19
N GLU A 190 2.77 18.49 11.99
CA GLU A 190 2.08 19.64 12.54
C GLU A 190 1.95 19.54 14.07
N PHE A 191 1.63 18.36 14.59
CA PHE A 191 1.59 18.11 16.02
C PHE A 191 2.98 18.29 16.68
N ASP A 192 4.03 17.78 16.05
CA ASP A 192 5.41 17.95 16.51
C ASP A 192 5.87 19.42 16.48
N ARG A 193 5.41 20.21 15.50
CA ARG A 193 5.65 21.65 15.49
C ARG A 193 4.98 22.34 16.67
N LEU A 194 3.71 22.03 16.93
CA LEU A 194 2.96 22.61 18.05
C LEU A 194 3.58 22.25 19.41
N LEU A 195 4.09 21.03 19.56
CA LEU A 195 4.84 20.62 20.76
C LEU A 195 6.16 21.41 20.91
N ARG A 196 6.88 21.67 19.83
CA ARG A 196 8.13 22.45 19.87
C ARG A 196 7.90 23.93 20.13
N GLU A 197 6.81 24.51 19.60
CA GLU A 197 6.45 25.91 19.84
C GLU A 197 5.99 26.15 21.28
N THR A 198 5.27 25.19 21.87
CA THR A 198 4.85 25.29 23.28
C THR A 198 6.02 25.12 24.26
N GLN A 199 7.09 24.40 23.88
CA GLN A 199 8.33 24.30 24.66
C GLN A 199 9.32 25.45 24.44
N ARG A 200 9.06 26.37 23.50
CA ARG A 200 9.96 27.49 23.15
C ARG A 200 9.53 28.86 23.66
N LYS A 201 8.47 28.97 24.47
CA LYS A 201 8.15 30.26 25.12
C LYS A 201 9.03 30.46 26.38
N PRO A 202 9.80 31.57 26.46
CA PRO A 202 10.56 31.93 27.65
C PRO A 202 9.66 32.32 28.83
#